data_AF-A0A9X2DVH4-F1
#
_entry.id   AF-A0A9X2DVH4-F1
#
_cell.length_a   1.000
_cell.length_b   1.000
_cell.length_c   1.000
_cell.angle_alpha   90.00
_cell.angle_beta   90.00
_cell.angle_gamma   90.00
#
_symmetry.space_group_name_H-M   'P 1'
#
loop_
_entity.id
_entity.type
_entity.pdbx_description
1 polymer ?
#
loop_
_entity_poly.entity_id
_entity_poly.type
_entity_poly.pdbx_seq_one_letter_code
_entity_poly.pdbx_strand_id
1 'polypeptide(L)' 'MSTEKQLLAEIEHYRQLLNEKAKTNPLPSAPMVCFSKKLDQLLNKYNNLTRSLPPQTRHLE' A
#
# COMPACT_ATOMS: atom_id res chain seq x y z
N MET A 1 12.93 -12.01 -8.18
CA MET A 1 11.91 -10.96 -7.94
C MET A 1 11.88 -10.71 -6.45
N SER A 2 12.35 -9.56 -5.96
CA SER A 2 12.40 -9.29 -4.52
C SER A 2 10.99 -9.08 -3.98
N THR A 3 10.64 -9.75 -2.88
CA THR A 3 9.33 -9.65 -2.19
C THR A 3 8.91 -8.21 -1.94
N GLU A 4 9.88 -7.32 -1.72
CA GLU A 4 9.69 -5.88 -1.60
C GLU A 4 9.10 -5.22 -2.86
N LYS A 5 9.65 -5.53 -4.05
CA LYS A 5 9.16 -4.99 -5.33
C LYS A 5 7.74 -5.44 -5.64
N GLN A 6 7.39 -6.67 -5.25
CA GLN A 6 6.02 -7.17 -5.42
C GLN A 6 5.04 -6.43 -4.50
N LEU A 7 5.40 -6.22 -3.23
CA LEU A 7 4.59 -5.44 -2.29
C LEU A 7 4.40 -4.00 -2.76
N LEU A 8 5.45 -3.34 -3.23
CA LEU A 8 5.36 -1.98 -3.76
C LEU A 8 4.44 -1.89 -4.99
N ALA A 9 4.55 -2.83 -5.92
CA ALA A 9 3.67 -2.89 -7.08
C ALA A 9 2.20 -3.11 -6.68
N GLU A 10 1.94 -3.98 -5.71
CA GLU A 10 0.58 -4.16 -5.17
C GLU A 10 0.06 -2.89 -4.48
N ILE A 11 0.87 -2.23 -3.64
CA ILE A 11 0.50 -0.98 -2.97
C ILE A 11 0.12 0.09 -4.00
N GLU A 12 0.92 0.27 -5.05
CA GLU A 12 0.65 1.24 -6.11
C GLU A 12 -0.62 0.89 -6.88
N HIS A 13 -0.83 -0.39 -7.18
CA HIS A 13 -2.05 -0.85 -7.84
C HIS A 13 -3.31 -0.53 -7.04
N TYR A 14 -3.33 -0.84 -5.73
CA TYR A 14 -4.48 -0.53 -4.86
C TYR A 14 -4.69 0.98 -4.68
N ARG A 15 -3.62 1.77 -4.64
CA ARG A 15 -3.70 3.25 -4.60
C ARG A 15 -4.36 3.80 -5.87
N GLN A 16 -3.98 3.29 -7.05
CA GLN A 16 -4.60 3.71 -8.32
C GLN A 16 -6.08 3.33 -8.37
N LEU A 17 -6.42 2.09 -7.99
CA LEU A 17 -7.81 1.63 -7.89
C LEU A 17 -8.67 2.49 -6.96
N LEU A 18 -8.13 2.88 -5.81
CA LEU A 18 -8.79 3.79 -4.88
C LEU A 18 -9.05 5.16 -5.52
N ASN A 19 -8.03 5.75 -6.16
CA ASN A 19 -8.17 7.03 -6.84
C ASN A 19 -9.19 6.98 -7.98
N GLU A 20 -9.21 5.92 -8.79
CA GLU A 20 -10.18 5.78 -9.87
C GLU A 20 -11.60 5.58 -9.33
N LYS A 21 -11.76 4.71 -8.33
CA LYS A 21 -13.08 4.47 -7.75
C LYS A 21 -13.59 5.67 -6.94
N ALA A 22 -12.73 6.48 -6.35
CA ALA A 22 -13.11 7.71 -5.65
C ALA A 22 -13.64 8.80 -6.60
N LYS A 23 -13.27 8.77 -7.89
CA LYS A 23 -13.84 9.68 -8.91
C LYS A 23 -15.31 9.38 -9.21
N THR A 24 -15.74 8.13 -9.00
CA THR A 24 -17.04 7.62 -9.43
C THR A 24 -17.95 7.20 -8.28
N ASN A 25 -17.40 6.97 -7.09
CA ASN A 25 -18.14 6.50 -5.93
C ASN A 25 -17.91 7.42 -4.72
N PRO A 26 -18.94 7.68 -3.90
CA PRO A 26 -18.76 8.39 -2.65
C PRO A 26 -17.81 7.62 -1.73
N LEU A 27 -16.88 8.35 -1.09
CA LEU A 27 -15.83 7.82 -0.22
C LEU A 27 -16.27 6.76 0.82
N PRO A 28 -17.44 6.84 1.49
CA PRO A 28 -17.87 5.80 2.45
C PRO A 28 -18.48 4.54 1.82
N SER A 29 -18.17 4.24 0.55
CA SER A 29 -18.63 3.01 -0.08
C SER A 29 -17.94 1.78 0.53
N ALA A 30 -18.68 0.70 0.79
CA ALA A 30 -18.11 -0.59 1.22
C ALA A 30 -16.86 -1.04 0.41
N PRO A 31 -16.81 -0.89 -0.93
CA PRO A 31 -15.58 -1.17 -1.68
C PRO A 31 -14.40 -0.27 -1.32
N MET A 32 -14.60 1.03 -1.07
CA MET A 32 -13.55 1.96 -0.64
C MET A 32 -12.93 1.54 0.70
N VAL A 33 -13.78 1.18 1.66
CA VAL A 33 -13.35 0.69 2.97
C VAL A 33 -12.55 -0.61 2.84
N CYS A 34 -13.00 -1.53 1.96
CA CYS A 34 -12.29 -2.78 1.70
C CYS A 34 -10.90 -2.54 1.09
N PHE A 35 -10.81 -1.70 0.07
CA PHE A 35 -9.53 -1.35 -0.56
C PHE A 35 -8.59 -0.60 0.40
N SER A 36 -9.12 0.30 1.22
CA SER A 36 -8.35 1.03 2.24
C SER A 36 -7.75 0.07 3.28
N LYS A 37 -8.54 -0.88 3.80
CA LYS A 37 -8.05 -1.91 4.73
C LYS A 37 -6.97 -2.78 4.10
N LYS A 38 -7.12 -3.12 2.81
CA LYS A 38 -6.15 -3.95 2.10
C LYS A 38 -4.84 -3.21 1.83
N LEU A 39 -4.92 -1.91 1.53
CA LEU A 39 -3.75 -1.03 1.39
C LEU A 39 -3.00 -0.92 2.73
N ASP A 40 -3.71 -0.73 3.83
CA ASP A 40 -3.12 -0.71 5.18
C ASP A 40 -2.38 -2.01 5.50
N GLN A 41 -2.97 -3.17 5.20
CA GLN A 41 -2.30 -4.46 5.38
C GLN A 41 -1.02 -4.60 4.54
N LEU A 42 -1.03 -4.12 3.29
CA LEU A 42 0.15 -4.17 2.42
C LEU A 42 1.25 -3.22 2.92
N LEU A 43 0.89 -2.01 3.35
CA LEU A 43 1.81 -1.05 3.96
C LEU A 43 2.43 -1.59 5.24
N ASN A 44 1.64 -2.25 6.09
CA ASN A 44 2.13 -2.90 7.30
C ASN A 44 3.08 -4.07 6.98
N LYS A 45 2.78 -4.87 5.95
CA LYS A 45 3.70 -5.93 5.48
C LYS A 45 5.02 -5.36 4.97
N TYR A 46 4.95 -4.28 4.18
CA TYR A 46 6.13 -3.58 3.68
C TYR A 46 6.94 -2.94 4.82
N ASN A 47 6.28 -2.31 5.79
CA ASN A 47 6.94 -1.74 6.96
C ASN A 47 7.65 -2.83 7.79
N ASN A 48 7.00 -3.96 8.04
CA ASN A 48 7.63 -5.08 8.75
C ASN A 48 8.81 -5.68 7.98
N LEU A 49 8.70 -5.79 6.65
CA LEU A 49 9.78 -6.26 5.79
C LEU A 49 10.98 -5.30 5.85
N THR A 50 10.75 -4.00 5.67
CA THR A 50 11.80 -2.96 5.70
C THR A 50 12.37 -2.71 7.09
N ARG A 51 11.59 -2.92 8.15
CA ARG A 51 12.03 -2.83 9.55
C ARG A 51 12.84 -4.04 10.00
N SER A 52 12.66 -5.19 9.33
CA SER A 52 13.51 -6.38 9.50
C SER A 52 14.83 -6.27 8.73
N LEU A 53 14.95 -5.31 7.81
CA LEU A 53 16.21 -4.97 7.15
C LEU A 53 17.02 -4.01 8.04
N PRO A 54 18.35 -4.18 8.14
CA PRO A 54 19.19 -3.33 8.97
C PRO A 54 19.07 -1.84 8.56
N PRO A 55 19.19 -0.89 9.51
CA PRO A 55 18.81 0.52 9.36
C PRO A 55 19.64 1.38 8.38
N GLN A 56 20.40 0.79 7.45
CA GLN A 56 21.31 1.52 6.58
C GLN A 56 20.64 2.26 5.40
N THR A 57 19.33 2.13 5.20
CA THR A 57 18.61 2.74 4.05
C THR A 57 17.54 3.76 4.44
N ARG A 58 17.51 4.23 5.70
CA ARG A 58 16.42 5.07 6.24
C ARG A 58 16.64 6.59 6.20
N HIS A 59 17.69 7.12 5.60
CA HIS A 59 17.83 8.57 5.43
C HIS A 59 17.97 8.95 3.95
N LEU A 60 16.90 9.55 3.42
CA LEU A 60 17.02 10.70 2.56
C LEU A 60 15.84 11.61 2.93
N GLU A 61 16.04 12.40 3.99
CA GLU A 61 15.33 13.68 4.18
C GLU A 61 15.84 14.70 3.16
#